data_AF-A0A1Q4L4R7-F1
#
_entry.id   AF-A0A1Q4L4R7-F1
#
_cell.length_a   1.000
_cell.length_b   1.000
_cell.length_c   1.000
_cell.angle_alpha   90.00
_cell.angle_beta   90.00
_cell.angle_gamma   90.00
#
_symmetry.space_group_name_H-M   'P 1'
#
loop_
_entity.id
_entity.type
_entity.pdbx_description
1 polymer ?
#
loop_
_entity_poly.entity_id
_entity_poly.type
_entity_poly.pdbx_seq_one_letter_code
_entity_poly.pdbx_strand_id
1 'polypeptide(L)'
;KKKIGDTLRVMRGQPIGEIIRVLNPIIRGYGQYWKHVVSKKIFGTMDSYIYWRIGKHLRQLHPKKSWKWIYARYYRHPHHGGNAWTPTCPKTNIQLLHMSWIKIERHNMVKFKNSPDDPTLKEYWEKRDRKVFDTENTMDRMKLARKQGYRCAICKTPLQNGEKVVVKDMPVPQHLILSNLNLKLVHLPCLY
;
A
#
# COMPACT_ATOMS: atom_id res chain seq x y z
N LYS A 1 10.62 -10.91 -12.32
CA LYS A 1 12.04 -10.66 -12.66
C LYS A 1 12.21 -9.97 -14.01
N LYS A 2 11.68 -10.52 -15.12
CA LYS A 2 11.78 -9.95 -16.49
C LYS A 2 11.44 -8.45 -16.55
N LYS A 3 10.24 -8.05 -16.11
CA LYS A 3 9.81 -6.64 -16.08
C LYS A 3 10.83 -5.69 -15.45
N ILE A 4 11.32 -6.00 -14.25
CA ILE A 4 12.32 -5.17 -13.55
C ILE A 4 13.65 -5.17 -14.32
N GLY A 5 14.07 -6.32 -14.83
CA GLY A 5 15.27 -6.45 -15.64
C GLY A 5 15.23 -5.58 -16.89
N ASP A 6 14.09 -5.53 -17.57
CA ASP A 6 13.84 -4.73 -18.77
C ASP A 6 13.78 -3.24 -18.44
N THR A 7 13.06 -2.84 -17.39
CA THR A 7 13.03 -1.45 -16.91
C THR A 7 14.44 -0.93 -16.61
N LEU A 8 15.26 -1.70 -15.89
CA LEU A 8 16.65 -1.33 -15.61
C LEU A 8 17.53 -1.29 -16.87
N ARG A 9 17.21 -2.08 -17.90
CA ARG A 9 17.93 -2.04 -19.18
C ARG A 9 17.64 -0.74 -19.93
N VAL A 10 16.37 -0.32 -19.96
CA VAL A 10 15.95 0.95 -20.57
C VAL A 10 16.53 2.14 -19.81
N MET A 11 16.56 2.08 -18.47
CA MET A 11 17.09 3.16 -17.62
C MET A 11 18.62 3.11 -17.44
N ARG A 12 19.36 2.43 -18.31
CA ARG A 12 20.83 2.36 -18.22
C ARG A 12 21.43 3.77 -18.33
N GLY A 13 22.46 4.06 -17.52
CA GLY A 13 23.09 5.38 -17.45
C GLY A 13 22.31 6.46 -16.68
N GLN A 14 21.05 6.21 -16.33
CA GLN A 14 20.25 7.17 -15.55
C GLN A 14 20.71 7.24 -14.08
N PRO A 15 20.53 8.40 -13.42
CA PRO A 15 20.86 8.55 -12.01
C PRO A 15 19.99 7.65 -11.14
N ILE A 16 20.55 7.22 -10.01
CA ILE A 16 19.89 6.27 -9.10
C ILE A 16 18.52 6.75 -8.59
N GLY A 17 18.36 8.06 -8.40
CA GLY A 17 17.10 8.65 -7.94
C GLY A 17 15.93 8.38 -8.89
N GLU A 18 16.16 8.49 -10.19
CA GLU A 18 15.14 8.20 -11.21
C GLU A 18 14.81 6.71 -11.26
N ILE A 19 15.83 5.86 -11.18
CA ILE A 19 15.63 4.40 -11.12
C ILE A 19 14.77 4.02 -9.92
N ILE A 20 15.04 4.58 -8.73
CA ILE A 20 14.25 4.31 -7.53
C ILE A 20 12.81 4.82 -7.71
N ARG A 21 12.62 6.01 -8.30
CA ARG A 21 11.29 6.57 -8.57
C ARG A 21 10.44 5.68 -9.47
N VAL A 22 11.04 5.06 -10.49
CA VAL A 22 10.33 4.15 -11.41
C VAL A 22 10.14 2.76 -10.81
N LEU A 23 11.13 2.24 -10.08
CA LEU A 23 11.05 0.89 -9.51
C LEU A 23 10.09 0.81 -8.32
N ASN A 24 10.00 1.84 -7.47
CA ASN A 24 9.19 1.79 -6.26
C ASN A 24 7.69 1.50 -6.54
N PRO A 25 7.02 2.18 -7.49
CA PRO A 25 5.65 1.84 -7.87
C PRO A 25 5.50 0.43 -8.41
N ILE A 26 6.45 -0.06 -9.21
CA ILE A 26 6.43 -1.42 -9.77
C ILE A 26 6.53 -2.47 -8.65
N ILE A 27 7.51 -2.31 -7.75
CA ILE A 27 7.72 -3.20 -6.61
C ILE A 27 6.49 -3.18 -5.70
N ARG A 28 5.96 -2.00 -5.40
CA ARG A 28 4.75 -1.83 -4.58
C ARG A 28 3.56 -2.53 -5.21
N GLY A 29 3.33 -2.34 -6.51
CA GLY A 29 2.21 -2.95 -7.22
C GLY A 29 2.27 -4.48 -7.19
N TYR A 30 3.41 -5.07 -7.56
CA TYR A 30 3.58 -6.53 -7.50
C TYR A 30 3.49 -7.06 -6.07
N GLY A 31 4.12 -6.38 -5.12
CA GLY A 31 4.09 -6.83 -3.73
C GLY A 31 2.69 -6.75 -3.13
N GLN A 32 1.90 -5.72 -3.46
CA GLN A 32 0.50 -5.60 -3.05
C GLN A 32 -0.36 -6.69 -3.69
N TYR A 33 -0.15 -7.01 -4.97
CA TYR A 33 -0.90 -8.06 -5.66
C TYR A 33 -0.63 -9.44 -5.03
N TRP A 34 0.63 -9.76 -4.75
CA TRP A 34 1.04 -11.07 -4.22
C TRP A 34 1.02 -11.14 -2.68
N LYS A 35 0.58 -10.11 -1.95
CA LYS A 35 0.59 -10.13 -0.47
C LYS A 35 -0.37 -11.17 0.14
N HIS A 36 -1.35 -11.63 -0.64
CA HIS A 36 -2.39 -12.55 -0.16
C HIS A 36 -1.98 -14.02 -0.17
N VAL A 37 -0.92 -14.35 -0.90
CA VAL A 37 -0.38 -15.71 -1.04
C VAL A 37 0.91 -15.87 -0.24
N VAL A 38 1.42 -17.11 -0.15
CA VAL A 38 2.67 -17.43 0.57
C VAL A 38 3.89 -17.02 -0.27
N SER A 39 4.16 -15.71 -0.37
CA SER A 39 5.21 -15.17 -1.25
C SER A 39 6.45 -14.61 -0.54
N LYS A 40 6.62 -14.82 0.78
CA LYS A 40 7.72 -14.17 1.53
C LYS A 40 9.10 -14.55 1.00
N LYS A 41 9.31 -15.85 0.73
CA LYS A 41 10.55 -16.36 0.15
C LYS A 41 10.81 -15.73 -1.22
N ILE A 42 9.77 -15.64 -2.05
CA ILE A 42 9.86 -15.04 -3.39
C ILE A 42 10.21 -13.55 -3.27
N PHE A 43 9.60 -12.81 -2.34
CA PHE A 43 9.93 -11.41 -2.10
C PHE A 43 11.39 -11.23 -1.73
N GLY A 44 11.94 -12.07 -0.85
CA GLY A 44 13.37 -12.07 -0.54
C GLY A 44 14.24 -12.34 -1.77
N THR A 45 13.89 -13.34 -2.60
CA THR A 45 14.65 -13.60 -3.84
C THR A 45 14.57 -12.45 -4.85
N MET A 46 13.45 -11.72 -4.86
CA MET A 46 13.28 -10.54 -5.72
C MET A 46 14.14 -9.38 -5.22
N ASP A 47 14.14 -9.13 -3.90
CA ASP A 47 14.96 -8.09 -3.29
C ASP A 47 16.45 -8.34 -3.56
N SER A 48 16.94 -9.57 -3.38
CA SER A 48 18.32 -9.93 -3.73
C SER A 48 18.63 -9.71 -5.21
N TYR A 49 17.70 -10.06 -6.10
CA TYR A 49 17.85 -9.82 -7.54
C TYR A 49 17.96 -8.33 -7.86
N ILE A 50 17.10 -7.49 -7.27
CA ILE A 50 17.11 -6.04 -7.49
C ILE A 50 18.39 -5.42 -6.92
N TYR A 51 18.79 -5.83 -5.71
CA TYR A 51 20.00 -5.39 -5.04
C TYR A 51 21.24 -5.58 -5.91
N TRP A 52 21.44 -6.79 -6.46
CA TRP A 52 22.56 -7.09 -7.35
C TRP A 52 22.54 -6.27 -8.64
N ARG A 53 21.35 -6.08 -9.23
CA ARG A 53 21.20 -5.32 -10.48
C ARG A 53 21.50 -3.84 -10.28
N ILE A 54 21.06 -3.25 -9.16
CA ILE A 54 21.39 -1.88 -8.79
C ILE A 54 22.87 -1.72 -8.49
N GLY A 55 23.48 -2.66 -7.76
CA GLY A 55 24.93 -2.66 -7.50
C GLY A 55 25.74 -2.65 -8.79
N LYS A 56 25.37 -3.50 -9.76
CA LYS A 56 26.00 -3.53 -11.09
C LYS A 56 25.82 -2.20 -11.84
N HIS A 57 24.62 -1.61 -11.79
CA HIS A 57 24.35 -0.30 -12.41
C HIS A 57 25.20 0.81 -11.78
N LEU A 58 25.30 0.86 -10.45
CA LEU A 58 26.14 1.83 -9.75
C LEU A 58 27.63 1.66 -10.11
N ARG A 59 28.09 0.42 -10.28
CA ARG A 59 29.46 0.15 -10.75
C ARG A 59 29.70 0.65 -12.18
N GLN A 60 28.69 0.55 -13.05
CA GLN A 60 28.75 1.09 -14.41
C GLN A 60 28.76 2.62 -14.43
N LEU A 61 28.00 3.27 -13.52
CA LEU A 61 28.04 4.73 -13.38
C LEU A 61 29.36 5.26 -12.81
N HIS A 62 30.02 4.46 -11.97
CA HIS A 62 31.25 4.88 -11.25
C HIS A 62 32.41 3.90 -11.50
N PRO A 63 32.93 3.81 -12.75
CA PRO A 63 33.95 2.82 -13.10
C PRO A 63 35.27 3.01 -12.33
N LYS A 64 35.61 4.25 -11.96
CA LYS A 64 36.85 4.58 -11.21
C LYS A 64 36.71 4.48 -9.69
N LYS A 65 35.53 4.15 -9.14
CA LYS A 65 35.28 4.13 -7.68
C LYS A 65 35.14 2.71 -7.15
N SER A 66 35.72 2.43 -5.98
CA SER A 66 35.65 1.11 -5.36
C SER A 66 34.25 0.75 -4.87
N TRP A 67 33.98 -0.55 -4.66
CA TRP A 67 32.73 -1.02 -4.06
C TRP A 67 32.47 -0.41 -2.69
N LYS A 68 33.50 -0.29 -1.84
CA LYS A 68 33.41 0.37 -0.52
C LYS A 68 32.85 1.79 -0.63
N TRP A 69 33.32 2.56 -1.62
CA TRP A 69 32.83 3.91 -1.87
C TRP A 69 31.36 3.92 -2.33
N ILE A 70 30.99 2.98 -3.22
CA ILE A 70 29.60 2.85 -3.69
C ILE A 70 28.67 2.53 -2.51
N TYR A 71 29.03 1.57 -1.66
CA TYR A 71 28.25 1.20 -0.49
C TYR A 71 28.08 2.36 0.48
N ALA A 72 29.17 3.04 0.85
CA ALA A 72 29.12 4.18 1.77
C ALA A 72 28.28 5.34 1.22
N ARG A 73 28.28 5.56 -0.10
CA ARG A 73 27.55 6.67 -0.72
C ARG A 73 26.08 6.38 -0.97
N TYR A 74 25.75 5.19 -1.46
CA TYR A 74 24.43 4.86 -1.99
C TYR A 74 23.63 3.90 -1.14
N TYR A 75 24.22 3.23 -0.17
CA TYR A 75 23.48 2.29 0.67
C TYR A 75 23.40 2.84 2.10
N ARG A 76 22.17 2.92 2.62
CA ARG A 76 21.87 3.48 3.94
C ARG A 76 20.92 2.55 4.69
N HIS A 77 20.82 2.77 6.00
CA HIS A 77 19.78 2.13 6.80
C HIS A 77 18.38 2.58 6.35
N PRO A 78 17.38 1.70 6.42
CA PRO A 78 16.01 2.04 6.07
C PRO A 78 15.42 3.11 6.99
N HIS A 79 14.63 4.02 6.43
CA HIS A 79 13.92 5.04 7.21
C HIS A 79 12.94 4.45 8.23
N HIS A 80 12.35 3.29 7.92
CA HIS A 80 11.31 2.65 8.74
C HIS A 80 11.85 1.58 9.71
N GLY A 81 13.16 1.59 9.97
CA GLY A 81 13.83 0.61 10.82
C GLY A 81 14.21 -0.68 10.10
N GLY A 82 15.25 -1.34 10.61
CA GLY A 82 15.80 -2.59 10.07
C GLY A 82 17.29 -2.50 9.71
N ASN A 83 17.91 -3.68 9.54
CA ASN A 83 19.35 -3.80 9.27
C ASN A 83 19.68 -3.99 7.77
N ALA A 84 18.69 -3.82 6.90
CA ALA A 84 18.86 -4.00 5.46
C ALA A 84 19.55 -2.78 4.84
N TRP A 85 20.78 -2.98 4.33
CA TRP A 85 21.47 -1.96 3.53
C TRP A 85 20.70 -1.68 2.24
N THR A 86 20.04 -0.52 2.20
CA THR A 86 19.04 -0.21 1.17
C THR A 86 19.60 0.81 0.17
N PRO A 87 19.48 0.57 -1.16
CA PRO A 87 19.82 1.55 -2.17
C PRO A 87 19.04 2.85 -1.96
N THR A 88 19.78 3.94 -1.82
CA THR A 88 19.31 5.28 -1.45
C THR A 88 19.94 6.30 -2.37
N CYS A 89 19.14 7.24 -2.87
CA CYS A 89 19.67 8.38 -3.60
C CYS A 89 20.29 9.39 -2.63
N PRO A 90 21.59 9.71 -2.71
CA PRO A 90 22.24 10.63 -1.78
C PRO A 90 21.76 12.08 -1.91
N LYS A 91 21.17 12.46 -3.05
CA LYS A 91 20.65 13.83 -3.27
C LYS A 91 19.24 14.03 -2.75
N THR A 92 18.34 13.10 -3.06
CA THR A 92 16.91 13.22 -2.74
C THR A 92 16.50 12.41 -1.51
N ASN A 93 17.42 11.61 -0.96
CA ASN A 93 17.22 10.70 0.18
C ASN A 93 16.07 9.67 -0.03
N ILE A 94 15.66 9.46 -1.29
CA ILE A 94 14.65 8.46 -1.66
C ILE A 94 15.30 7.08 -1.60
N GLN A 95 14.64 6.15 -0.91
CA GLN A 95 15.08 4.77 -0.75
C GLN A 95 14.28 3.82 -1.66
N LEU A 96 14.93 2.76 -2.09
CA LEU A 96 14.26 1.66 -2.77
C LEU A 96 13.36 0.90 -1.77
N LEU A 97 12.13 0.66 -2.17
CA LEU A 97 11.21 -0.21 -1.44
C LEU A 97 11.69 -1.67 -1.54
N HIS A 98 11.86 -2.33 -0.40
CA HIS A 98 12.00 -3.78 -0.36
C HIS A 98 10.64 -4.45 -0.40
N MET A 99 10.48 -5.44 -1.28
CA MET A 99 9.27 -6.24 -1.36
C MET A 99 9.07 -7.07 -0.08
N SER A 100 10.16 -7.47 0.58
CA SER A 100 10.13 -8.16 1.88
C SER A 100 9.55 -7.33 3.01
N TRP A 101 9.47 -5.99 2.93
CA TRP A 101 8.80 -5.19 3.96
C TRP A 101 7.27 -5.26 3.88
N ILE A 102 6.74 -5.71 2.74
CA ILE A 102 5.29 -5.86 2.57
C ILE A 102 4.83 -7.04 3.44
N LYS A 103 3.84 -6.75 4.29
CA LYS A 103 3.22 -7.74 5.19
C LYS A 103 2.36 -8.69 4.36
N ILE A 104 2.50 -9.98 4.62
CA ILE A 104 1.62 -11.00 4.02
C ILE A 104 0.30 -11.00 4.78
N GLU A 105 -0.79 -10.86 4.04
CA GLU A 105 -2.14 -10.76 4.56
C GLU A 105 -2.99 -11.87 3.98
N ARG A 106 -3.10 -12.98 4.72
CA ARG A 106 -3.90 -14.11 4.29
C ARG A 106 -5.39 -13.77 4.30
N HIS A 107 -6.11 -14.32 3.33
CA HIS A 107 -7.57 -14.33 3.37
C HIS A 107 -8.02 -15.08 4.63
N ASN A 108 -8.86 -14.43 5.43
CA ASN A 108 -9.40 -15.04 6.63
C ASN A 108 -10.81 -15.57 6.30
N MET A 109 -10.99 -16.89 6.35
CA MET A 109 -12.32 -17.48 6.17
C MET A 109 -13.26 -17.07 7.31
N VAL A 110 -14.56 -17.12 7.04
CA VAL A 110 -15.56 -17.01 8.12
C VAL A 110 -15.40 -18.23 9.02
N LYS A 111 -15.42 -18.04 10.34
CA LYS A 111 -15.23 -19.15 11.29
C LYS A 111 -16.49 -20.01 11.34
N PHE A 112 -16.41 -21.29 10.95
CA PHE A 112 -17.45 -22.30 11.13
C PHE A 112 -18.88 -21.81 10.82
N LYS A 113 -19.77 -21.83 11.83
CA LYS A 113 -21.19 -21.49 11.75
C LYS A 113 -21.48 -20.04 12.10
N ASN A 114 -20.46 -19.17 12.12
CA ASN A 114 -20.66 -17.76 12.39
C ASN A 114 -21.59 -17.17 11.33
N SER A 115 -22.81 -16.84 11.74
CA SER A 115 -23.78 -16.14 10.90
C SER A 115 -23.66 -14.63 11.12
N PRO A 116 -23.81 -13.78 10.07
CA PRO A 116 -23.94 -12.33 10.22
C PRO A 116 -25.06 -11.90 11.18
N ASP A 117 -26.12 -12.70 11.27
CA ASP A 117 -27.33 -12.37 12.05
C ASP A 117 -27.25 -12.76 13.53
N ASP A 118 -26.16 -13.40 13.96
CA ASP A 118 -25.95 -13.77 15.35
C ASP A 118 -25.56 -12.53 16.19
N PRO A 119 -26.40 -12.09 17.15
CA PRO A 119 -26.12 -10.91 17.97
C PRO A 119 -24.83 -11.01 18.78
N THR A 120 -24.43 -12.22 19.16
CA THR A 120 -23.22 -12.47 19.96
C THR A 120 -21.93 -12.25 19.16
N LEU A 121 -22.02 -12.30 17.83
CA LEU A 121 -20.89 -12.16 16.90
C LEU A 121 -20.78 -10.75 16.29
N LYS A 122 -21.53 -9.77 16.78
CA LYS A 122 -21.53 -8.40 16.25
C LYS A 122 -20.12 -7.80 16.12
N GLU A 123 -19.30 -7.90 17.16
CA GLU A 123 -17.93 -7.37 17.10
C GLU A 123 -17.04 -8.08 16.07
N TYR A 124 -17.25 -9.38 15.87
CA TYR A 124 -16.51 -10.18 14.90
C TYR A 124 -16.79 -9.68 13.48
N TRP A 125 -18.06 -9.45 13.15
CA TRP A 125 -18.48 -8.92 11.86
C TRP A 125 -18.05 -7.47 11.65
N GLU A 126 -18.20 -6.59 12.65
CA GLU A 126 -17.73 -5.20 12.53
C GLU A 126 -16.21 -5.12 12.28
N LYS A 127 -15.39 -5.97 12.93
CA LYS A 127 -13.94 -6.03 12.67
C LYS A 127 -13.65 -6.56 11.27
N ARG A 128 -14.43 -7.54 10.78
CA ARG A 128 -14.29 -8.11 9.44
C ARG A 128 -14.67 -7.11 8.36
N ASP A 129 -15.81 -6.45 8.48
CA ASP A 129 -16.35 -5.49 7.52
C ASP A 129 -15.42 -4.30 7.33
N ARG A 130 -14.87 -3.78 8.44
CA ARG A 130 -13.84 -2.73 8.39
C ARG A 130 -12.63 -3.15 7.56
N LYS A 131 -12.14 -4.37 7.78
CA LYS A 131 -10.97 -4.89 7.06
C LYS A 131 -11.26 -5.10 5.57
N VAL A 132 -12.44 -5.63 5.24
CA VAL A 132 -12.87 -5.84 3.84
C VAL A 132 -13.01 -4.49 3.14
N PHE A 133 -13.73 -3.54 3.76
CA PHE A 133 -13.89 -2.19 3.24
C PHE A 133 -12.54 -1.50 2.97
N ASP A 134 -11.63 -1.54 3.94
CA ASP A 134 -10.30 -0.97 3.76
C ASP A 134 -9.54 -1.70 2.63
N THR A 135 -9.64 -3.03 2.50
CA THR A 135 -8.88 -3.74 1.44
C THR A 135 -9.36 -3.38 0.03
N GLU A 136 -10.65 -3.11 -0.15
CA GLU A 136 -11.28 -2.89 -1.45
C GLU A 136 -11.32 -1.41 -1.89
N ASN A 137 -11.15 -0.47 -0.96
CA ASN A 137 -11.36 0.95 -1.22
C ASN A 137 -10.07 1.79 -1.23
N THR A 138 -10.14 2.94 -1.90
CA THR A 138 -9.09 3.96 -1.91
C THR A 138 -8.90 4.62 -0.55
N MET A 139 -7.71 5.18 -0.30
CA MET A 139 -7.37 5.90 0.94
C MET A 139 -8.37 7.00 1.34
N ASP A 140 -8.93 7.73 0.37
CA ASP A 140 -9.86 8.82 0.68
C ASP A 140 -11.21 8.29 1.18
N ARG A 141 -11.72 7.24 0.55
CA ARG A 141 -12.91 6.52 1.04
C ARG A 141 -12.67 5.89 2.42
N MET A 142 -11.49 5.32 2.67
CA MET A 142 -11.14 4.82 4.01
C MET A 142 -11.18 5.93 5.07
N LYS A 143 -10.62 7.11 4.77
CA LYS A 143 -10.63 8.25 5.70
C LYS A 143 -12.05 8.69 6.03
N LEU A 144 -12.92 8.79 5.02
CA LEU A 144 -14.33 9.09 5.22
C LEU A 144 -15.03 8.02 6.06
N ALA A 145 -14.82 6.74 5.74
CA ALA A 145 -15.39 5.62 6.49
C ALA A 145 -14.97 5.64 7.97
N ARG A 146 -13.69 5.92 8.26
CA ARG A 146 -13.19 6.07 9.64
C ARG A 146 -13.88 7.22 10.37
N LYS A 147 -14.06 8.37 9.71
CA LYS A 147 -14.74 9.55 10.30
C LYS A 147 -16.20 9.26 10.67
N GLN A 148 -16.88 8.36 9.96
CA GLN A 148 -18.28 7.99 10.22
C GLN A 148 -18.46 6.60 10.88
N GLY A 149 -17.38 5.97 11.34
CA GLY A 149 -17.43 4.67 12.03
C GLY A 149 -17.83 3.48 11.14
N TYR A 150 -17.54 3.52 9.84
CA TYR A 150 -17.85 2.48 8.84
C TYR A 150 -19.33 2.13 8.70
N ARG A 151 -20.21 3.08 9.02
CA ARG A 151 -21.65 2.96 8.87
C ARG A 151 -22.17 3.98 7.87
N CYS A 152 -23.24 3.65 7.17
CA CYS A 152 -23.92 4.59 6.28
C CYS A 152 -24.46 5.79 7.07
N ALA A 153 -24.34 7.00 6.52
CA ALA A 153 -24.81 8.21 7.18
C ALA A 153 -26.35 8.30 7.29
N ILE A 154 -27.09 7.54 6.47
CA ILE A 154 -28.56 7.57 6.41
C ILE A 154 -29.15 6.41 7.23
N CYS A 155 -28.98 5.17 6.75
CA CYS A 155 -29.58 3.98 7.37
C CYS A 155 -28.79 3.44 8.58
N LYS A 156 -27.60 3.96 8.88
CA LYS A 156 -26.72 3.55 10.00
C LYS A 156 -26.28 2.07 9.99
N THR A 157 -26.58 1.32 8.93
CA THR A 157 -26.08 -0.05 8.74
C THR A 157 -24.61 -0.05 8.29
N PRO A 158 -23.89 -1.18 8.43
CA PRO A 158 -22.51 -1.30 7.96
C PRO A 158 -22.39 -1.00 6.46
N LEU A 159 -21.29 -0.34 6.06
CA LEU A 159 -21.04 -0.04 4.64
C LEU A 159 -20.89 -1.32 3.79
N GLN A 160 -20.48 -2.43 4.39
CA GLN A 160 -20.35 -3.74 3.74
C GLN A 160 -21.63 -4.58 3.91
N ASN A 161 -22.75 -4.12 3.34
CA ASN A 161 -24.03 -4.84 3.34
C ASN A 161 -24.36 -5.50 1.97
N GLY A 162 -23.36 -5.64 1.09
CA GLY A 162 -23.55 -6.10 -0.28
C GLY A 162 -24.08 -5.04 -1.26
N GLU A 163 -24.56 -3.90 -0.75
CA GLU A 163 -25.02 -2.77 -1.55
C GLU A 163 -23.87 -1.85 -1.99
N LYS A 164 -24.02 -1.22 -3.16
CA LYS A 164 -23.05 -0.24 -3.66
C LYS A 164 -23.02 1.00 -2.77
N VAL A 165 -21.83 1.44 -2.37
CA VAL A 165 -21.61 2.64 -1.55
C VAL A 165 -21.12 3.81 -2.41
N VAL A 166 -21.78 4.95 -2.30
CA VAL A 166 -21.42 6.20 -3.00
C VAL A 166 -21.00 7.30 -2.01
N VAL A 167 -20.19 8.24 -2.49
CA VAL A 167 -19.85 9.45 -1.73
C VAL A 167 -20.90 10.51 -2.07
N LYS A 168 -21.57 11.06 -1.06
CA LYS A 168 -22.57 12.13 -1.23
C LYS A 168 -22.26 13.29 -0.29
N ASP A 169 -22.45 14.51 -0.79
CA ASP A 169 -22.43 15.70 0.06
C ASP A 169 -23.75 15.80 0.82
N MET A 170 -23.67 15.80 2.15
CA MET A 170 -24.84 15.85 3.01
C MET A 170 -25.10 17.30 3.44
N PRO A 171 -26.36 17.76 3.43
CA PRO A 171 -26.68 19.11 3.89
C PRO A 171 -26.32 19.22 5.38
N VAL A 172 -25.52 20.24 5.72
CA VAL A 172 -25.19 20.58 7.11
C VAL A 172 -25.88 21.89 7.49
N PRO A 173 -26.44 21.98 8.71
CA PRO A 173 -27.05 23.21 9.19
C PRO A 173 -26.09 24.39 9.05
N GLN A 174 -26.60 25.51 8.54
CA GLN A 174 -25.79 26.69 8.16
C GLN A 174 -24.89 27.23 9.29
N HIS A 175 -25.21 26.96 10.55
CA HIS A 175 -24.47 27.41 11.73
C HIS A 175 -23.20 26.58 12.07
N LEU A 176 -22.95 25.45 11.37
CA LEU A 176 -21.80 24.55 11.63
C LEU A 176 -20.80 24.49 10.45
N ILE A 177 -20.89 25.43 9.50
CA ILE A 177 -20.07 25.41 8.28
C ILE A 177 -18.64 25.87 8.61
N LEU A 178 -17.76 24.92 8.87
CA LEU A 178 -16.29 25.15 8.94
C LEU A 178 -15.54 24.67 7.67
N SER A 179 -16.24 24.15 6.66
CA SER A 179 -15.70 23.90 5.31
C SER A 179 -16.80 23.38 4.37
N ASN A 180 -16.74 23.76 3.10
CA ASN A 180 -17.81 23.64 2.10
C ASN A 180 -18.08 22.24 1.53
N LEU A 181 -17.68 21.15 2.20
CA LEU A 181 -17.90 19.78 1.71
C LEU A 181 -18.13 18.80 2.87
N ASN A 182 -19.38 18.41 3.13
CA ASN A 182 -19.73 17.38 4.11
C ASN A 182 -19.94 16.04 3.42
N LEU A 183 -18.86 15.57 2.78
CA LEU A 183 -18.84 14.28 2.12
C LEU A 183 -19.03 13.14 3.13
N LYS A 184 -20.01 12.30 2.86
CA LYS A 184 -20.33 11.09 3.61
C LYS A 184 -20.45 9.91 2.66
N LEU A 185 -20.15 8.71 3.16
CA LEU A 185 -20.44 7.48 2.43
C LEU A 185 -21.85 7.01 2.78
N VAL A 186 -22.63 6.73 1.75
CA VAL A 186 -24.02 6.27 1.84
C VAL A 186 -24.24 5.11 0.88
N HIS A 187 -25.14 4.19 1.21
CA HIS A 187 -25.56 3.18 0.25
C HIS A 187 -26.38 3.82 -0.87
N LEU A 188 -26.21 3.34 -2.10
CA LEU A 188 -26.93 3.82 -3.26
C LEU A 188 -28.47 3.71 -3.08
N PRO A 189 -29.03 2.63 -2.50
CA PRO A 189 -30.46 2.54 -2.23
C PRO A 189 -30.96 3.57 -1.21
N CYS A 190 -30.11 4.09 -0.31
CA CYS A 190 -30.53 5.11 0.66
C CYS A 190 -30.70 6.51 0.06
N LEU A 191 -30.41 6.68 -1.24
CA LEU A 191 -30.59 7.94 -1.96
C LEU A 191 -31.91 8.02 -2.72
N TYR A 192 -32.65 6.91 -2.79
CA TYR A 192 -33.98 6.79 -3.40
C TYR A 192 -35.00 6.55 -2.30
#